data_AF-A0A2V8MAP1-F1
#
_entry.id   AF-A0A2V8MAP1-F1
#
_cell.length_a   1.000
_cell.length_b   1.000
_cell.length_c   1.000
_cell.angle_alpha   90.00
_cell.angle_beta   90.00
_cell.angle_gamma   90.00
#
_symmetry.space_group_name_H-M   'P 1'
#
loop_
_entity.id
_entity.type
_entity.pdbx_description
1 polymer ?
#
loop_
_entity_poly.entity_id
_entity_poly.type
_entity_poly.pdbx_seq_one_letter_code
_entity_poly.pdbx_strand_id
1 'polypeptide(L)'
;YLAAIFEKAGHDVRITREELIEGDIALVLSSLVDYKHEVEWVQDAKRHYPNIRVGFFGAPATHMPELLQAHADFLIKGEPEQAAMRIAAGEVPSGILASPAIDNLDGLPFPAWHLFPGVHHALGRSLRRSRRSFPILSS
;
A
#
# COMPACT_ATOMS: atom_id res chain seq x y z
N TYR A 1 -8.40 0.72 4.09
CA TYR A 1 -9.38 1.68 3.54
C TYR A 1 -9.35 1.77 2.02
N LEU A 2 -8.17 1.90 1.38
CA LEU A 2 -8.03 2.00 -0.08
C LEU A 2 -8.94 1.05 -0.87
N ALA A 3 -8.83 -0.25 -0.60
CA ALA A 3 -9.63 -1.25 -1.29
C ALA A 3 -11.14 -0.97 -1.21
N ALA A 4 -11.65 -0.60 -0.04
CA ALA A 4 -13.05 -0.26 0.17
C ALA A 4 -13.46 1.06 -0.53
N ILE A 5 -12.54 2.03 -0.62
CA ILE A 5 -12.78 3.29 -1.36
C ILE A 5 -12.97 2.98 -2.85
N PHE A 6 -12.09 2.17 -3.43
CA PHE A 6 -12.18 1.77 -4.84
C PHE A 6 -13.41 0.89 -5.11
N GLU A 7 -13.70 -0.11 -4.27
CA GLU A 7 -14.91 -0.95 -4.41
C GLU A 7 -16.18 -0.10 -4.33
N LYS A 8 -16.27 0.83 -3.37
CA LYS A 8 -17.44 1.72 -3.23
C LYS A 8 -17.63 2.62 -4.46
N ALA A 9 -16.55 2.98 -5.13
CA ALA A 9 -16.57 3.72 -6.38
C ALA A 9 -16.83 2.84 -7.62
N GLY A 10 -17.03 1.52 -7.45
CA GLY A 10 -17.40 0.59 -8.51
C GLY A 10 -16.22 -0.01 -9.27
N HIS A 11 -15.00 0.14 -8.78
CA HIS A 11 -13.80 -0.46 -9.38
C HIS A 11 -13.66 -1.93 -9.03
N ASP A 12 -13.05 -2.71 -9.92
CA ASP A 12 -12.66 -4.10 -9.65
C ASP A 12 -11.35 -4.13 -8.86
N VAL A 13 -11.42 -4.55 -7.59
CA VAL A 13 -10.29 -4.49 -6.65
C VAL A 13 -9.81 -5.90 -6.35
N ARG A 14 -8.52 -6.14 -6.61
CA ARG A 14 -7.82 -7.38 -6.24
C ARG A 14 -6.69 -7.06 -5.28
N ILE A 15 -6.57 -7.87 -4.22
CA ILE A 15 -5.46 -7.79 -3.27
C ILE A 15 -4.54 -8.98 -3.51
N THR A 16 -3.29 -8.71 -3.86
CA THR A 16 -2.25 -9.72 -4.01
C THR A 16 -1.08 -9.41 -3.07
N ARG A 17 -0.17 -10.38 -2.93
CA ARG A 17 1.09 -10.21 -2.21
C ARG A 17 2.27 -10.24 -3.17
N GLU A 18 2.36 -11.32 -3.93
CA GLU A 18 3.47 -11.55 -4.87
C GLU A 18 2.96 -11.77 -6.30
N GLU A 19 1.72 -12.22 -6.46
CA GLU A 19 1.12 -12.49 -7.77
C GLU A 19 0.98 -11.20 -8.60
N LEU A 20 1.47 -11.26 -9.84
CA LEU A 20 1.34 -10.23 -10.85
C LEU A 20 -0.01 -10.36 -11.55
N ILE A 21 -0.88 -9.38 -11.37
CA ILE A 21 -2.19 -9.32 -12.01
C ILE A 21 -2.27 -8.09 -12.91
N GLU A 22 -2.88 -8.25 -14.08
CA GLU A 22 -3.16 -7.14 -15.00
C GLU A 22 -4.14 -6.14 -14.36
N GLY A 23 -3.90 -4.85 -14.57
CA GLY A 23 -4.81 -3.79 -14.15
C GLY A 23 -4.35 -2.42 -14.63
N ASP A 24 -5.22 -1.43 -14.47
CA ASP A 24 -4.90 -0.04 -14.85
C ASP A 24 -3.96 0.63 -13.84
N ILE A 25 -4.13 0.34 -12.55
CA ILE A 25 -3.37 0.92 -11.45
C ILE A 25 -2.95 -0.16 -10.45
N ALA A 26 -1.68 -0.17 -10.07
CA ALA A 26 -1.17 -0.91 -8.91
C ALA A 26 -0.79 0.06 -7.79
N LEU A 27 -1.33 -0.17 -6.58
CA LEU A 27 -1.00 0.56 -5.36
C LEU A 27 -0.21 -0.34 -4.42
N VAL A 28 1.07 -0.02 -4.24
CA VAL A 28 2.00 -0.83 -3.45
C VAL A 28 2.23 -0.16 -2.09
N LEU A 29 1.88 -0.87 -1.02
CA LEU A 29 2.27 -0.44 0.33
C LEU A 29 3.76 -0.66 0.48
N SER A 30 4.50 0.41 0.76
CA SER A 30 5.94 0.34 0.97
C SER A 30 6.35 0.40 2.43
N SER A 31 7.34 -0.42 2.79
CA SER A 31 7.98 -0.45 4.10
C SER A 31 9.50 -0.32 4.00
N LEU A 32 10.13 0.31 5.00
CA LEU A 32 11.58 0.50 4.99
C LEU A 32 12.37 -0.83 4.98
N VAL A 33 11.76 -1.89 5.51
CA VAL A 33 12.39 -3.22 5.61
C VAL A 33 12.31 -4.00 4.30
N ASP A 34 11.36 -3.69 3.41
CA ASP A 34 11.05 -4.52 2.24
C ASP A 34 11.02 -3.77 0.91
N TYR A 35 11.33 -2.47 0.90
CA TYR A 35 11.23 -1.63 -0.31
C TYR A 35 11.99 -2.15 -1.54
N LYS A 36 13.06 -2.93 -1.34
CA LYS A 36 13.82 -3.52 -2.45
C LYS A 36 13.00 -4.58 -3.20
N HIS A 37 12.37 -5.50 -2.47
CA HIS A 37 11.52 -6.53 -3.07
C HIS A 37 10.27 -5.89 -3.70
N GLU A 38 9.71 -4.87 -3.05
CA GLU A 38 8.58 -4.11 -3.61
C GLU A 38 8.98 -3.41 -4.93
N VAL A 39 10.18 -2.82 -5.01
CA VAL A 39 10.72 -2.24 -6.25
C VAL A 39 10.93 -3.30 -7.33
N GLU A 40 11.48 -4.46 -7.00
CA GLU A 40 11.65 -5.58 -7.94
C GLU A 40 10.29 -6.02 -8.51
N TRP A 41 9.30 -6.19 -7.64
CA TRP A 41 7.92 -6.52 -8.05
C TRP A 41 7.35 -5.48 -9.03
N VAL A 42 7.56 -4.19 -8.75
CA VAL A 42 7.11 -3.11 -9.65
C VAL A 42 7.79 -3.17 -11.02
N GLN A 43 9.10 -3.45 -11.07
CA GLN A 43 9.81 -3.59 -12.34
C GLN A 43 9.28 -4.76 -13.16
N ASP A 44 8.98 -5.88 -12.51
CA ASP A 44 8.40 -7.04 -13.18
C ASP A 44 6.96 -6.74 -13.64
N ALA A 45 6.13 -6.11 -12.81
CA ALA A 45 4.77 -5.69 -13.18
C ALA A 45 4.77 -4.81 -14.44
N LYS A 46 5.64 -3.79 -14.49
CA LYS A 46 5.75 -2.89 -15.65
C LYS A 46 6.30 -3.59 -16.90
N ARG A 47 7.15 -4.61 -16.74
CA ARG A 47 7.63 -5.44 -17.87
C ARG A 47 6.52 -6.31 -18.44
N HIS A 48 5.70 -6.92 -17.58
CA HIS A 48 4.61 -7.81 -17.97
C HIS A 48 3.39 -7.05 -18.49
N TYR A 49 3.07 -5.90 -17.91
CA TYR A 49 1.90 -5.08 -18.23
C TYR A 49 2.34 -3.64 -18.54
N PRO A 50 2.75 -3.31 -19.78
CA PRO A 50 3.33 -2.01 -20.12
C PRO A 50 2.42 -0.80 -19.86
N ASN A 51 1.11 -1.02 -19.75
CA ASN A 51 0.11 0.02 -19.53
C ASN A 51 -0.27 0.19 -18.05
N ILE A 52 0.22 -0.68 -17.14
CA ILE A 52 -0.08 -0.55 -15.72
C ILE A 52 0.59 0.69 -15.16
N ARG A 53 -0.17 1.48 -14.39
CA ARG A 53 0.36 2.63 -13.67
C ARG A 53 0.64 2.25 -12.22
N VAL A 54 1.89 2.36 -11.81
CA VAL A 54 2.29 1.89 -10.48
C VAL A 54 2.60 3.07 -9.56
N GLY A 55 2.06 3.02 -8.35
CA GLY A 55 2.40 3.98 -7.31
C GLY A 55 2.55 3.37 -5.94
N PHE A 56 3.38 4.03 -5.12
CA PHE A 56 3.64 3.61 -3.74
C PHE A 56 2.95 4.53 -2.74
N PHE A 57 2.65 3.96 -1.58
CA PHE A 57 2.23 4.68 -0.38
C PHE A 57 2.89 4.09 0.87
N GLY A 58 2.79 4.78 2.01
CA GLY A 58 3.42 4.35 3.27
C GLY A 58 4.63 5.21 3.64
N ALA A 59 5.38 4.74 4.65
CA ALA A 59 6.45 5.54 5.26
C ALA A 59 7.58 5.92 4.27
N PRO A 60 8.11 4.99 3.44
CA PRO A 60 9.13 5.35 2.45
C PRO A 60 8.60 6.33 1.40
N ALA A 61 7.39 6.16 0.89
CA ALA A 61 6.78 7.09 -0.08
C ALA A 61 6.62 8.51 0.49
N THR A 62 6.40 8.63 1.81
CA THR A 62 6.18 9.92 2.46
C THR A 62 7.48 10.64 2.85
N HIS A 63 8.45 9.89 3.37
CA HIS A 63 9.65 10.46 4.02
C HIS A 63 10.94 10.23 3.26
N MET A 64 10.99 9.23 2.37
CA MET A 64 12.18 8.84 1.61
C MET A 64 11.82 8.57 0.13
N PRO A 65 11.15 9.51 -0.56
CA PRO A 65 10.67 9.30 -1.93
C PRO A 65 11.79 8.98 -2.92
N GLU A 66 13.03 9.39 -2.64
CA GLU A 66 14.22 9.07 -3.42
C GLU A 66 14.47 7.56 -3.59
N LEU A 67 13.99 6.73 -2.68
CA LEU A 67 14.09 5.26 -2.78
C LEU A 67 13.15 4.67 -3.84
N LEU A 68 12.07 5.38 -4.17
CA LEU A 68 10.94 4.83 -4.94
C LEU A 68 10.65 5.60 -6.23
N GLN A 69 10.94 6.90 -6.28
CA GLN A 69 10.53 7.80 -7.37
C GLN A 69 11.05 7.39 -8.74
N ALA A 70 12.20 6.71 -8.82
CA ALA A 70 12.76 6.25 -10.09
C ALA A 70 12.05 5.01 -10.65
N HIS A 71 11.25 4.34 -9.83
CA HIS A 71 10.60 3.07 -10.15
C HIS A 71 9.08 3.20 -10.32
N ALA A 72 8.50 4.28 -9.80
CA ALA A 72 7.07 4.52 -9.76
C ALA A 72 6.62 5.58 -10.78
N ASP A 73 5.38 5.47 -11.23
CA ASP A 73 4.73 6.53 -12.01
C ASP A 73 4.19 7.64 -11.11
N PHE A 74 3.88 7.29 -9.85
CA PHE A 74 3.46 8.24 -8.82
C PHE A 74 3.77 7.76 -7.40
N LEU A 75 3.79 8.69 -6.44
CA LEU A 75 3.97 8.42 -5.00
C LEU A 75 2.88 9.15 -4.23
N ILE A 76 2.26 8.50 -3.26
CA ILE A 76 1.31 9.13 -2.35
C ILE A 76 2.03 9.53 -1.07
N LYS A 77 2.07 10.84 -0.80
CA LYS A 77 2.72 11.45 0.36
C LYS A 77 1.70 11.80 1.44
N GLY A 78 1.78 11.13 2.59
CA GLY A 78 0.85 11.27 3.71
C GLY A 78 -0.07 10.06 3.86
N GLU A 79 -1.33 10.31 4.27
CA GLU A 79 -2.34 9.26 4.44
C GLU A 79 -3.01 8.96 3.11
N PRO A 80 -3.02 7.70 2.65
CA PRO A 80 -3.35 7.40 1.25
C PRO A 80 -4.84 7.53 0.89
N GLU A 81 -5.73 7.68 1.87
CA GLU A 81 -7.17 7.69 1.69
C GLU A 81 -7.64 8.85 0.79
N GLN A 82 -7.12 10.07 0.99
CA GLN A 82 -7.57 11.22 0.20
C GLN A 82 -7.15 11.08 -1.27
N ALA A 83 -5.90 10.70 -1.54
CA ALA A 83 -5.43 10.41 -2.89
C ALA A 83 -6.23 9.27 -3.53
N ALA A 84 -6.52 8.19 -2.78
CA ALA A 84 -7.35 7.09 -3.27
C ALA A 84 -8.76 7.56 -3.69
N MET A 85 -9.39 8.45 -2.91
CA MET A 85 -10.69 9.03 -3.28
C MET A 85 -10.63 9.83 -4.58
N ARG A 86 -9.58 10.63 -4.79
CA ARG A 86 -9.44 11.41 -6.03
C ARG A 86 -9.15 10.52 -7.24
N ILE A 87 -8.27 9.53 -7.09
CA ILE A 87 -7.97 8.54 -8.14
C ILE A 87 -9.24 7.75 -8.48
N ALA A 88 -9.98 7.30 -7.48
CA ALA A 88 -11.24 6.58 -7.68
C ALA A 88 -12.30 7.43 -8.41
N ALA A 89 -12.25 8.76 -8.27
CA ALA A 89 -13.10 9.71 -8.98
C ALA A 89 -12.60 10.06 -10.41
N GLY A 90 -11.48 9.47 -10.86
CA GLY A 90 -10.93 9.64 -12.20
C GLY A 90 -9.71 10.54 -12.30
N GLU A 91 -9.11 10.99 -11.19
CA GLU A 91 -7.80 11.66 -11.24
C GLU A 91 -6.76 10.66 -11.76
N VAL A 92 -6.06 11.03 -12.83
CA VAL A 92 -4.98 10.23 -13.40
C VAL A 92 -3.70 10.55 -12.61
N PRO A 93 -3.18 9.64 -11.77
CA PRO A 93 -2.11 9.97 -10.84
C PRO A 93 -0.76 10.08 -11.57
N SER A 94 0.07 11.04 -11.17
CA SER A 94 1.45 11.20 -11.68
C SER A 94 2.32 11.96 -10.69
N GLY A 95 3.59 11.58 -10.56
CA GLY A 95 4.55 12.27 -9.68
C GLY A 95 4.17 12.15 -8.20
N ILE A 96 4.48 13.16 -7.40
CA ILE A 96 4.17 13.13 -5.96
C ILE A 96 2.78 13.70 -5.70
N LEU A 97 1.85 12.85 -5.27
CA LEU A 97 0.50 13.22 -4.84
C LEU A 97 0.51 13.54 -3.35
N ALA A 98 0.24 14.80 -3.01
CA ALA A 98 -0.05 15.18 -1.64
C ALA A 98 -1.40 14.59 -1.21
N SER A 99 -1.38 13.93 -0.04
CA SER A 99 -2.53 13.26 0.55
C SER A 99 -2.55 13.53 2.06
N PRO A 100 -3.07 14.71 2.49
CA PRO A 100 -3.28 15.00 3.91
C PRO A 100 -4.25 14.00 4.55
N ALA A 101 -4.14 13.91 5.88
CA ALA A 101 -5.05 13.12 6.71
C ALA A 101 -6.51 13.57 6.52
N ILE A 102 -7.43 12.62 6.65
CA ILE A 102 -8.87 12.90 6.55
C ILE A 102 -9.40 13.22 7.95
N ASP A 103 -10.00 14.40 8.10
CA ASP A 103 -10.56 14.84 9.39
C ASP A 103 -11.78 14.01 9.82
N ASN A 104 -12.64 13.62 8.87
CA ASN A 104 -13.85 12.84 9.14
C ASN A 104 -13.67 11.36 8.77
N LEU A 105 -13.18 10.58 9.72
CA LEU A 105 -13.01 9.13 9.56
C LEU A 105 -14.33 8.37 9.46
N ASP A 106 -15.42 8.88 10.05
CA ASP A 106 -16.75 8.25 9.98
C ASP A 106 -17.36 8.30 8.57
N GLY A 107 -16.84 9.18 7.71
CA GLY A 107 -17.21 9.24 6.30
C GLY A 107 -16.59 8.14 5.43
N LEU A 108 -15.57 7.43 5.95
CA LEU A 108 -14.87 6.39 5.20
C LEU A 108 -15.70 5.10 5.13
N PRO A 109 -15.61 4.36 4.02
CA PRO A 109 -16.21 3.03 3.95
C PRO A 109 -15.54 2.10 4.96
N PHE A 110 -16.33 1.16 5.51
CA PHE A 110 -15.78 0.11 6.33
C PHE A 110 -14.69 -0.66 5.55
N PRO A 111 -13.56 -1.03 6.17
CA PRO A 111 -12.50 -1.71 5.44
C PRO A 111 -12.98 -3.01 4.79
N ALA A 112 -12.56 -3.25 3.55
CA ALA A 112 -12.94 -4.38 2.71
C ALA A 112 -12.22 -5.68 3.14
N TRP A 113 -12.46 -6.13 4.37
CA TRP A 113 -11.82 -7.32 4.94
C TRP A 113 -12.15 -8.60 4.16
N HIS A 114 -13.28 -8.63 3.44
CA HIS A 114 -13.66 -9.77 2.60
C HIS A 114 -12.67 -10.04 1.46
N LEU A 115 -11.85 -9.06 1.07
CA LEU A 115 -10.80 -9.23 0.07
C LEU A 115 -9.53 -9.90 0.62
N PHE A 116 -9.43 -10.08 1.94
CA PHE A 116 -8.25 -10.65 2.59
C PHE A 116 -8.52 -12.08 3.06
N PRO A 117 -8.05 -13.11 2.34
CA PRO A 117 -8.20 -14.48 2.80
C PRO A 117 -7.37 -14.75 4.07
N GLY A 118 -7.98 -15.38 5.08
CA GLY A 118 -7.26 -15.94 6.23
C GLY A 118 -6.74 -14.93 7.26
N VAL A 119 -7.54 -13.93 7.63
CA VAL A 119 -7.22 -13.03 8.76
C VAL A 119 -7.22 -13.82 10.08
N HIS A 120 -6.10 -14.46 10.39
CA HIS A 120 -5.86 -15.06 11.70
C HIS A 120 -5.34 -13.97 12.63
N HIS A 121 -6.19 -13.43 13.49
CA HIS A 121 -5.72 -12.57 14.57
C HIS A 121 -4.68 -13.34 15.41
N ALA A 122 -3.51 -12.74 15.64
CA ALA A 122 -2.46 -13.27 16.51
C ALA A 122 -2.85 -13.27 18.01
N LEU A 123 -4.15 -13.28 18.33
CA LEU A 123 -4.71 -13.26 19.68
C LEU A 123 -4.46 -14.56 20.47
N GLY A 124 -3.79 -15.56 19.88
CA GLY A 124 -3.53 -16.86 20.50
C GLY A 124 -2.11 -17.11 21.02
N ARG A 125 -1.12 -16.24 20.76
CA ARG A 125 0.25 -16.46 21.27
C ARG A 125 0.39 -15.92 22.69
N SER A 126 -0.08 -16.72 23.63
CA SER A 126 0.26 -16.64 25.06
C SER A 126 1.74 -16.24 25.24
N LEU A 127 1.95 -15.10 25.89
CA LEU A 127 3.24 -14.62 26.37
C LEU A 127 3.82 -15.67 27.34
N ARG A 128 4.56 -16.65 26.81
CA ARG A 128 5.38 -17.55 27.64
C ARG A 128 6.33 -16.67 28.46
N ARG A 129 6.36 -16.90 29.77
CA ARG A 129 7.21 -16.25 30.79
C ARG A 129 8.50 -15.69 30.17
N SER A 130 8.49 -14.38 29.93
CA SER A 130 9.67 -13.63 29.50
C SER A 130 10.77 -13.80 30.55
N ARG A 131 11.84 -14.50 30.21
CA ARG A 131 13.10 -14.43 30.96
C ARG A 131 13.61 -12.99 30.86
N ARG A 132 14.11 -12.43 31.97
CA ARG A 132 14.71 -11.08 32.03
C ARG A 132 16.07 -11.08 31.32
N SER A 133 16.04 -11.20 29.99
CA SER A 133 17.22 -11.16 29.14
C SER A 133 16.84 -10.36 27.90
N PHE A 134 17.48 -9.22 27.71
CA PHE A 134 17.30 -8.35 26.55
C PHE A 134 18.56 -8.47 25.68
N PRO A 135 18.64 -9.44 24.77
CA PRO A 135 19.69 -9.42 23.76
C PRO A 135 19.45 -8.19 22.88
N ILE A 136 20.45 -7.31 22.80
CA ILE A 136 20.49 -6.21 21.84
C ILE A 136 21.40 -6.65 20.70
N LEU A 137 20.83 -6.74 19.51
CA LEU A 137 21.57 -6.90 18.27
C LEU A 137 21.63 -5.53 17.59
N SER A 138 22.84 -5.11 17.21
CA SER A 138 23.06 -3.99 16.30
C SER A 138 23.54 -4.57 14.98
N SER A 139 22.85 -4.28 13.88
CA SER A 139 23.26 -4.55 12.50
C SER A 139 23.37 -3.24 11.75
#